data_AF-A0A1F5C0Y9-F1
#
_entry.id   AF-A0A1F5C0Y9-F1
#
_cell.length_a   1.000
_cell.length_b   1.000
_cell.length_c   1.000
_cell.angle_alpha   90.00
_cell.angle_beta   90.00
_cell.angle_gamma   90.00
#
_symmetry.space_group_name_H-M   'P 1'
#
loop_
_entity.id
_entity.type
_entity.pdbx_description
1 polymer ?
#
loop_
_entity_poly.entity_id
_entity_poly.type
_entity_poly.pdbx_seq_one_letter_code
_entity_poly.pdbx_strand_id
1 'polypeptide(L)'
;MEYRTFPDELSRQVEALGDEGGVALVRSTSGTSPNIVEALKAAKEKGLLTIAQELDNKLGMVYPSPNMIFLISAAAAVPLLKR
;
A
#
# COMPACT_ATOMS: atom_id res chain seq x y z
N MET A 1 24.02 -9.78 -9.36
CA MET A 1 23.43 -9.15 -8.16
C MET A 1 22.02 -9.69 -8.03
N GLU A 2 21.79 -10.64 -7.13
CA GLU A 2 20.43 -11.15 -6.88
C GLU A 2 19.66 -10.11 -6.06
N TYR A 3 18.54 -9.64 -6.59
CA TYR A 3 17.58 -8.87 -5.80
C TYR A 3 16.81 -9.85 -4.91
N ARG A 4 16.98 -9.73 -3.59
CA ARG A 4 16.15 -10.45 -2.62
C ARG A 4 14.97 -9.55 -2.24
N THR A 5 13.76 -10.04 -2.46
CA THR A 5 12.54 -9.39 -1.96
C THR A 5 12.28 -9.87 -0.54
N PHE A 6 12.18 -8.95 0.41
CA PHE A 6 11.82 -9.26 1.79
C PHE A 6 10.33 -8.92 2.00
N PRO A 7 9.48 -9.91 2.29
CA PRO A 7 8.05 -9.68 2.47
C PRO A 7 7.69 -8.78 3.66
N ASP A 8 8.61 -8.57 4.60
CA ASP A 8 8.40 -7.88 5.87
C ASP A 8 9.16 -6.54 5.99
N GLU A 9 9.91 -6.14 4.95
CA GLU A 9 10.73 -4.93 4.98
C GLU A 9 9.92 -3.66 5.29
N LEU A 10 8.68 -3.59 4.83
CA LEU A 10 7.79 -2.44 5.05
C LEU A 10 7.05 -2.54 6.39
N SER A 11 6.65 -3.74 6.84
CA SER A 11 5.94 -3.90 8.12
C SER A 11 6.83 -3.52 9.29
N ARG A 12 8.12 -3.88 9.25
CA ARG A 12 9.12 -3.49 10.27
C ARG A 12 9.23 -1.98 10.45
N GLN A 13 9.11 -1.21 9.36
CA GLN A 13 9.14 0.26 9.44
C GLN A 13 7.88 0.81 10.11
N VAL A 14 6.72 0.24 9.79
CA VAL A 14 5.45 0.60 10.43
C VAL A 14 5.46 0.24 11.92
N GLU A 15 5.99 -0.93 12.27
CA GLU A 15 6.13 -1.37 13.66
C GLU A 15 7.06 -0.44 14.46
N ALA A 16 8.16 0.00 13.85
CA ALA A 16 9.15 0.85 14.50
C ALA A 16 8.75 2.32 14.62
N LEU A 17 8.02 2.86 13.63
CA LEU A 17 7.75 4.30 13.50
C LEU A 17 6.27 4.68 13.66
N GLY A 18 5.36 3.70 13.59
CA GLY A 18 3.93 3.94 13.65
C GLY A 18 3.41 4.03 15.09
N ASP A 19 2.62 5.06 15.34
CA ASP A 19 1.90 5.33 16.58
C ASP A 19 0.42 5.62 16.31
N GLU A 20 -0.43 5.26 17.28
CA GLU A 20 -1.89 5.41 17.18
C GLU A 20 -2.31 6.83 16.77
N GLY A 21 -3.26 6.92 15.84
CA GLY A 21 -3.71 8.20 15.27
C GLY A 21 -2.81 8.75 14.15
N GLY A 22 -1.68 8.10 13.86
CA GLY A 22 -0.84 8.39 12.70
C GLY A 22 -1.46 7.92 11.37
N VAL A 23 -0.74 8.18 10.27
CA VAL A 23 -1.17 7.82 8.90
C VAL A 23 -0.10 6.97 8.20
N ALA A 24 -0.52 5.83 7.66
CA ALA A 24 0.26 5.03 6.73
C ALA A 24 -0.18 5.35 5.29
N LEU A 25 0.71 5.97 4.50
CA LEU A 25 0.51 6.18 3.07
C LEU A 25 1.24 5.10 2.27
N VAL A 26 0.48 4.36 1.47
CA VAL A 26 0.97 3.21 0.72
C VAL A 26 0.77 3.44 -0.78
N ARG A 27 1.76 3.10 -1.60
CA ARG A 27 1.65 3.13 -3.06
C ARG A 27 1.92 1.76 -3.66
N SER A 28 1.03 1.30 -4.53
CA SER A 28 1.18 0.02 -5.23
C SER A 28 0.67 0.14 -6.67
N THR A 29 1.51 -0.20 -7.64
CA THR A 29 1.10 -0.24 -9.06
C THR A 29 0.40 -1.55 -9.41
N SER A 30 0.81 -2.68 -8.80
CA SER A 30 0.19 -3.99 -9.02
C SER A 30 -1.03 -4.25 -8.14
N GLY A 31 -1.09 -3.59 -6.98
CA GLY A 31 -2.14 -3.76 -5.98
C GLY A 31 -2.12 -5.11 -5.23
N THR A 32 -1.07 -5.93 -5.40
CA THR A 32 -1.01 -7.31 -4.85
C THR A 32 0.33 -7.65 -4.19
N SER A 33 1.20 -6.67 -3.97
CA SER A 33 2.54 -6.91 -3.44
C SER A 33 2.49 -7.43 -1.98
N PRO A 34 3.10 -8.58 -1.65
CA PRO A 34 3.00 -9.18 -0.31
C PRO A 34 3.50 -8.25 0.82
N ASN A 35 4.59 -7.54 0.58
CA ASN A 35 5.16 -6.57 1.53
C ASN A 35 4.27 -5.37 1.81
N ILE A 36 3.42 -4.98 0.86
CA ILE A 36 2.41 -3.95 1.08
C ILE A 36 1.32 -4.50 2.01
N VAL A 37 0.86 -5.72 1.76
CA VAL A 37 -0.18 -6.35 2.60
C VAL A 37 0.28 -6.51 4.04
N GLU A 38 1.53 -6.94 4.28
CA GLU A 38 2.08 -7.03 5.62
C GLU A 38 2.23 -5.64 6.29
N ALA A 39 2.62 -4.60 5.55
CA ALA A 39 2.66 -3.24 6.07
C ALA A 39 1.26 -2.71 6.46
N LEU A 40 0.23 -3.04 5.68
CA LEU A 40 -1.16 -2.69 5.97
C LEU A 40 -1.68 -3.37 7.25
N LYS A 41 -1.30 -4.63 7.48
CA LYS A 41 -1.61 -5.34 8.73
C LYS A 41 -0.94 -4.66 9.92
N ALA A 42 0.36 -4.39 9.83
CA ALA A 42 1.08 -3.69 10.90
C ALA A 42 0.48 -2.29 11.16
N ALA A 43 0.08 -1.57 10.11
CA ALA A 43 -0.54 -0.25 10.25
C ALA A 43 -1.87 -0.32 11.01
N LYS A 44 -2.71 -1.32 10.69
CA LYS A 44 -3.95 -1.55 11.41
C LYS A 44 -3.70 -1.90 12.89
N GLU A 45 -2.72 -2.76 13.17
CA GLU A 45 -2.36 -3.15 14.54
C GLU A 45 -1.84 -1.96 15.36
N LYS A 46 -1.14 -1.03 14.70
CA LYS A 46 -0.67 0.24 15.30
C LYS A 46 -1.75 1.32 15.41
N GLY A 47 -2.98 1.07 14.97
CA GLY A 47 -4.05 2.08 15.01
C GLY A 47 -3.85 3.23 14.04
N LEU A 48 -3.15 3.00 12.92
CA LEU A 48 -2.92 3.99 11.88
C LEU A 48 -4.12 4.06 10.92
N LEU A 49 -4.45 5.28 10.49
CA LEU A 49 -5.28 5.47 9.30
C LEU A 49 -4.48 5.06 8.07
N THR A 50 -5.07 4.27 7.19
CA THR A 50 -4.40 3.83 5.96
C THR A 50 -4.93 4.59 4.75
N ILE A 51 -4.01 5.11 3.94
CA ILE A 51 -4.30 5.66 2.62
C ILE A 51 -3.55 4.84 1.57
N ALA A 52 -4.27 4.21 0.66
CA ALA A 52 -3.71 3.38 -0.41
C ALA A 52 -3.86 4.07 -1.77
N GLN A 53 -2.74 4.30 -2.46
CA GLN A 53 -2.69 4.75 -3.84
C GLN A 53 -2.40 3.56 -4.76
N GLU A 54 -3.35 3.23 -5.62
CA GLU A 54 -3.22 2.14 -6.58
C GLU A 54 -3.96 2.41 -7.90
N LEU A 55 -3.74 1.55 -8.90
CA LEU A 55 -4.32 1.68 -10.24
C LEU A 55 -5.69 1.01 -10.36
N ASP A 56 -5.86 -0.19 -9.79
CA ASP A 56 -6.98 -1.10 -10.12
C ASP A 56 -7.85 -1.53 -8.92
N ASN A 57 -7.71 -0.90 -7.74
CA ASN A 57 -8.42 -1.27 -6.51
C ASN A 57 -8.21 -2.75 -6.05
N LYS A 58 -7.06 -3.36 -6.39
CA LYS A 58 -6.77 -4.76 -6.07
C LYS A 58 -6.41 -4.93 -4.59
N LEU A 59 -5.82 -3.92 -3.95
CA LEU A 59 -5.53 -3.98 -2.52
C LEU A 59 -6.80 -4.09 -1.70
N GLY A 60 -7.89 -3.43 -2.09
CA GLY A 60 -9.17 -3.59 -1.39
C GLY A 60 -9.77 -4.99 -1.48
N MET A 61 -9.45 -5.74 -2.54
CA MET A 61 -9.87 -7.14 -2.68
C MET A 61 -8.99 -8.08 -1.85
N VAL A 62 -7.67 -7.81 -1.79
CA VAL A 62 -6.70 -8.63 -1.05
C VAL A 62 -6.71 -8.32 0.45
N TYR A 63 -7.01 -7.07 0.82
CA TYR A 63 -7.06 -6.57 2.19
C TYR A 63 -8.28 -5.66 2.40
N PRO A 64 -9.48 -6.24 2.54
CA PRO A 64 -10.68 -5.45 2.83
C PRO A 64 -10.59 -4.87 4.26
N SER A 65 -10.54 -3.55 4.36
CA SER A 65 -10.48 -2.84 5.65
C SER A 65 -11.40 -1.61 5.62
N PRO A 66 -12.25 -1.41 6.64
CA PRO A 66 -13.12 -0.22 6.72
C PRO A 66 -12.33 1.08 7.00
N ASN A 67 -11.09 0.97 7.49
CA ASN A 67 -10.24 2.11 7.86
C ASN A 67 -9.24 2.48 6.75
N MET A 68 -9.47 2.02 5.53
CA MET A 68 -8.60 2.28 4.39
C MET A 68 -9.30 3.19 3.38
N ILE A 69 -8.64 4.30 3.05
CA ILE A 69 -9.07 5.24 2.03
C ILE A 69 -8.29 4.94 0.74
N PHE A 70 -9.01 4.76 -0.36
CA PHE A 70 -8.41 4.54 -1.67
C PHE A 70 -8.25 5.86 -2.42
N LEU A 71 -7.02 6.18 -2.76
CA LEU A 71 -6.70 7.19 -3.76
C LEU A 71 -6.56 6.50 -5.11
N ILE A 72 -7.64 6.49 -5.88
CA ILE A 72 -7.65 5.93 -7.22
C ILE A 72 -6.92 6.87 -8.16
N SER A 73 -5.79 6.43 -8.70
CA SER A 73 -5.15 7.10 -9.83
C SER A 73 -5.55 6.36 -11.10
N ALA A 74 -6.50 6.91 -11.86
CA ALA A 74 -6.90 6.32 -13.14
C ALA A 74 -5.68 6.22 -14.08
N ALA A 75 -5.25 5.00 -14.39
CA ALA A 75 -4.19 4.75 -15.39
C ALA A 75 -4.66 5.03 -16.83
N ALA A 76 -5.96 5.21 -17.05
CA ALA A 76 -6.55 5.36 -18.37
C ALA A 76 -6.91 6.84 -18.64
N ALA A 77 -5.96 7.61 -19.17
CA ALA A 77 -6.18 8.67 -20.20
C ALA A 77 -5.01 9.66 -20.33
N VAL A 78 -3.77 9.19 -20.41
CA VAL A 78 -2.70 10.02 -21.01
C VAL A 78 -2.18 9.33 -22.28
N PRO A 79 -2.89 9.45 -23.42
CA PRO A 79 -2.32 9.11 -24.70
C PRO A 79 -1.31 10.20 -25.11
N LEU A 80 -0.16 10.28 -24.44
CA LEU A 80 0.93 11.15 -24.85
C LEU A 80 2.21 10.34 -25.03
N LEU A 81 2.77 10.49 -26.24
CA LEU A 81 4.08 10.04 -26.71
C LEU A 81 4.17 8.57 -27.16
N LYS A 82 3.35 8.21 -28.15
CA LYS A 82 3.91 7.49 -29.30
C LYS A 82 4.39 8.56 -30.29
N ARG A 83 5.69 8.85 -30.25
CA ARG A 83 6.40 9.46 -31.38
C ARG A 83 7.00 8.34 -32.21
#